data_AF-A0A1Y0H116-F1
#
_entry.id   AF-A0A1Y0H116-F1
#
_cell.length_a   1.000
_cell.length_b   1.000
_cell.length_c   1.000
_cell.angle_alpha   90.00
_cell.angle_beta   90.00
_cell.angle_gamma   90.00
#
_symmetry.space_group_name_H-M   'P 1'
#
loop_
_entity.id
_entity.type
_entity.pdbx_description
1 polymer ?
#
loop_
_entity_poly.entity_id
_entity_poly.type
_entity_poly.pdbx_seq_one_letter_code
_entity_poly.pdbx_strand_id
1 'polypeptide(L)'
;MKPSIKVGLIVAAAGAALGGAYWGFGEFQLQNFNPQPIKPDEVALVAVNTDLGFSIRVANSVAQLVQVEGQQQGFQAPDSNEQGSDARRIPMRELLESLQGNEESLVRLVAVLNKIDLDELQPGMTTWTEADLRKALGGDVTLEKKLTEDLNIQLDGTPLSEIRLKSILNGIQVICEVPVKVSIEGTPQTLIAKLPLSYQPTLSKEVSTIIEKKFEPSTAEITGHYQEIAFKITKGNQPKENVRAALESLISESKKSGLARRPEQVLQGAVVLVNKSMVESATTSQRKDEKGNPIYTVHLNMTEDGRKRLWKYSRNQQGSNLLVVVNGIAIAAPKITTELAGRQLDLTDLREKRLVEDAVKTINELKKTN
;
A
#
# COMPACT_ATOMS: atom_id res chain seq x y z
N MET A 1 -7.14 6.22 -72.44
CA MET A 1 -6.83 4.90 -71.87
C MET A 1 -7.67 4.70 -70.62
N LYS A 2 -8.60 3.74 -70.59
CA LYS A 2 -9.40 3.41 -69.39
C LYS A 2 -8.55 2.50 -68.49
N PRO A 3 -8.26 2.85 -67.23
CA PRO A 3 -7.55 1.95 -66.33
C PRO A 3 -8.44 0.73 -66.09
N SER A 4 -7.89 -0.47 -66.33
CA SER A 4 -8.66 -1.71 -66.23
C SER A 4 -8.98 -2.03 -64.77
N ILE A 5 -10.27 -2.31 -64.51
CA ILE A 5 -10.83 -2.69 -63.21
C ILE A 5 -10.10 -3.89 -62.57
N LYS A 6 -9.40 -4.70 -63.37
CA LYS A 6 -8.60 -5.85 -62.91
C LYS A 6 -7.36 -5.46 -62.09
N VAL A 7 -6.74 -4.31 -62.36
CA VAL A 7 -5.56 -3.85 -61.60
C VAL A 7 -5.96 -3.33 -60.22
N GLY A 8 -7.12 -2.66 -60.10
CA GLY A 8 -7.65 -2.19 -58.82
C GLY A 8 -8.06 -3.34 -57.87
N LEU A 9 -8.54 -4.45 -58.41
CA LEU A 9 -8.98 -5.62 -57.63
C LEU A 9 -7.80 -6.45 -57.09
N ILE A 10 -6.68 -6.53 -57.83
CA ILE A 10 -5.46 -7.21 -57.39
C ILE A 10 -4.74 -6.40 -56.30
N VAL A 11 -4.71 -5.07 -56.41
CA VAL A 11 -4.13 -4.19 -55.38
C VAL A 11 -5.00 -4.18 -54.11
N ALA A 12 -6.33 -4.21 -54.24
CA ALA A 12 -7.23 -4.33 -53.10
C ALA A 12 -7.14 -5.70 -52.40
N ALA A 13 -7.02 -6.80 -53.16
CA ALA A 13 -6.82 -8.14 -52.61
C ALA A 13 -5.45 -8.31 -51.95
N ALA A 14 -4.38 -7.76 -52.54
CA ALA A 14 -3.06 -7.74 -51.90
C ALA A 14 -3.04 -6.86 -50.65
N GLY A 15 -3.71 -5.69 -50.66
CA GLY A 15 -3.88 -4.84 -49.48
C GLY A 15 -4.69 -5.50 -48.36
N ALA A 16 -5.75 -6.24 -48.69
CA ALA A 16 -6.55 -7.00 -47.74
C ALA A 16 -5.82 -8.26 -47.21
N ALA A 17 -5.02 -8.92 -48.04
CA ALA A 17 -4.20 -10.07 -47.61
C ALA A 17 -3.01 -9.63 -46.75
N LEU A 18 -2.36 -8.50 -47.06
CA LEU A 18 -1.29 -7.93 -46.25
C LEU A 18 -1.83 -7.31 -44.95
N GLY A 19 -2.98 -6.65 -45.00
CA GLY A 19 -3.70 -6.19 -43.81
C GLY A 19 -4.15 -7.36 -42.93
N GLY A 20 -4.81 -8.37 -43.51
CA GLY A 20 -5.23 -9.58 -42.80
C GLY A 20 -4.07 -10.41 -42.24
N ALA A 21 -2.95 -10.49 -42.95
CA ALA A 21 -1.73 -11.14 -42.47
C ALA A 21 -1.05 -10.34 -41.35
N TYR A 22 -1.06 -9.01 -41.39
CA TYR A 22 -0.54 -8.17 -40.32
C TYR A 22 -1.35 -8.31 -39.03
N TRP A 23 -2.68 -8.33 -39.15
CA TRP A 23 -3.59 -8.59 -38.02
C TRP A 23 -3.46 -10.04 -37.50
N GLY A 24 -3.44 -11.04 -38.39
CA GLY A 24 -3.29 -12.45 -38.02
C GLY A 24 -1.92 -12.82 -37.44
N PHE A 25 -0.84 -12.20 -37.91
CA PHE A 25 0.51 -12.39 -37.36
C PHE A 25 0.66 -11.71 -36.00
N GLY A 26 0.07 -10.53 -35.82
CA GLY A 26 -0.05 -9.87 -34.52
C GLY A 26 -0.81 -10.72 -33.50
N GLU A 27 -1.94 -11.30 -33.92
CA GLU A 27 -2.76 -12.24 -33.14
C GLU A 27 -1.94 -13.45 -32.67
N PHE A 28 -1.24 -14.10 -33.60
CA PHE A 28 -0.41 -15.27 -33.33
C PHE A 28 0.76 -14.96 -32.39
N GLN A 29 1.40 -13.80 -32.54
CA GLN A 29 2.46 -13.37 -31.63
C GLN A 29 1.96 -13.15 -30.21
N LEU A 30 0.79 -12.53 -30.03
CA LEU A 30 0.21 -12.29 -28.70
C LEU A 30 -0.27 -13.56 -28.01
N GLN A 31 -0.89 -14.47 -28.75
CA GLN A 31 -1.36 -15.76 -28.20
C GLN A 31 -0.20 -16.58 -27.65
N ASN A 32 0.94 -16.59 -28.36
CA ASN A 32 2.14 -17.33 -27.93
C ASN A 32 3.03 -16.54 -26.96
N PHE A 33 2.78 -15.24 -26.76
CA PHE A 33 3.57 -14.41 -25.84
C PHE A 33 3.09 -14.57 -24.41
N ASN A 34 3.76 -15.39 -23.60
CA ASN A 34 3.48 -15.53 -22.17
C ASN A 34 4.53 -14.79 -21.36
N PRO A 35 4.32 -13.50 -21.05
CA PRO A 35 5.30 -12.71 -20.33
C PRO A 35 5.51 -13.28 -18.93
N GLN A 36 6.77 -13.48 -18.55
CA GLN A 36 7.10 -13.77 -17.15
C GLN A 36 6.70 -12.58 -16.28
N PRO A 37 6.15 -12.78 -15.08
CA PRO A 37 5.88 -11.69 -14.15
C PRO A 37 7.18 -10.95 -13.80
N ILE A 38 7.06 -9.66 -13.53
CA ILE A 38 8.21 -8.79 -13.28
C ILE A 38 8.05 -8.05 -11.96
N LYS A 39 9.17 -7.76 -11.30
CA LYS A 39 9.18 -6.83 -10.17
C LYS A 39 9.06 -5.38 -10.66
N PRO A 40 8.43 -4.50 -9.85
CA PRO A 40 8.47 -3.07 -10.14
C PRO A 40 9.88 -2.54 -9.91
N ASP A 41 10.14 -1.36 -10.43
CA ASP A 41 11.39 -0.63 -10.27
C ASP A 41 11.08 0.88 -10.10
N GLU A 42 12.08 1.74 -10.20
CA GLU A 42 11.93 3.20 -10.12
C GLU A 42 10.90 3.75 -11.12
N VAL A 43 10.69 3.06 -12.25
CA VAL A 43 9.59 3.34 -13.18
C VAL A 43 8.73 2.08 -13.27
N ALA A 44 7.44 2.20 -13.01
CA ALA A 44 6.50 1.09 -13.07
C ALA A 44 5.15 1.52 -13.63
N LEU A 45 4.59 0.70 -14.52
CA LEU A 45 3.17 0.75 -14.88
C LEU A 45 2.48 -0.43 -14.20
N VAL A 46 1.57 -0.12 -13.29
CA VAL A 46 0.86 -1.09 -12.48
C VAL A 46 -0.60 -1.08 -12.86
N ALA A 47 -1.09 -2.20 -13.36
CA ALA A 47 -2.51 -2.43 -13.44
C ALA A 47 -3.06 -2.71 -12.05
N VAL A 48 -4.13 -2.01 -11.68
CA VAL A 48 -4.80 -2.23 -10.41
C VAL A 48 -6.19 -2.79 -10.66
N ASN A 49 -6.48 -3.93 -10.03
CA ASN A 49 -7.81 -4.50 -10.04
C ASN A 49 -8.71 -3.71 -9.06
N THR A 50 -9.59 -2.88 -9.60
CA THR A 50 -10.51 -2.04 -8.82
C THR A 50 -11.67 -2.85 -8.21
N ASP A 51 -11.95 -4.05 -8.73
CA ASP A 51 -13.05 -4.90 -8.24
C ASP A 51 -12.78 -5.48 -6.85
N LEU A 52 -11.54 -5.38 -6.36
CA LEU A 52 -11.13 -5.80 -5.02
C LEU A 52 -11.39 -4.74 -3.94
N GLY A 53 -12.23 -3.73 -4.23
CA GLY A 53 -12.57 -2.65 -3.30
C GLY A 53 -11.57 -1.49 -3.32
N PHE A 54 -10.92 -1.27 -4.46
CA PHE A 54 -9.97 -0.17 -4.65
C PHE A 54 -10.45 0.74 -5.78
N SER A 55 -10.19 2.03 -5.65
CA SER A 55 -10.41 2.98 -6.74
C SER A 55 -9.20 3.88 -6.87
N ILE A 56 -9.01 4.45 -8.06
CA ILE A 56 -8.01 5.49 -8.26
C ILE A 56 -8.72 6.83 -8.22
N ARG A 57 -8.28 7.70 -7.32
CA ARG A 57 -8.74 9.08 -7.22
C ARG A 57 -7.63 10.01 -7.68
N VAL A 58 -7.96 10.97 -8.54
CA VAL A 58 -7.03 12.03 -8.91
C VAL A 58 -7.36 13.25 -8.05
N ALA A 59 -6.47 13.61 -7.13
CA ALA A 59 -6.64 14.75 -6.25
C ALA A 59 -5.40 15.64 -6.35
N ASN A 60 -5.60 16.96 -6.48
CA ASN A 60 -4.52 17.93 -6.67
C ASN A 60 -3.55 17.53 -7.80
N SER A 61 -4.09 17.06 -8.93
CA SER A 61 -3.31 16.63 -10.09
C SER A 61 -2.39 15.42 -9.87
N VAL A 62 -2.54 14.70 -8.75
CA VAL A 62 -1.79 13.47 -8.44
C VAL A 62 -2.75 12.28 -8.38
N ALA A 63 -2.40 11.19 -9.06
CA ALA A 63 -3.15 9.95 -8.98
C ALA A 63 -2.88 9.26 -7.64
N GLN A 64 -3.93 8.83 -6.96
CA GLN A 64 -3.86 8.15 -5.67
C GLN A 64 -4.67 6.87 -5.74
N LEU A 65 -4.04 5.76 -5.40
CA LEU A 65 -4.78 4.53 -5.15
C LEU A 65 -5.43 4.65 -3.77
N VAL A 66 -6.74 4.41 -3.69
CA VAL A 66 -7.49 4.44 -2.44
C VAL A 66 -8.31 3.17 -2.25
N GLN A 67 -8.43 2.74 -1.00
CA GLN A 67 -9.38 1.70 -0.63
C GLN A 67 -10.77 2.32 -0.44
N VAL A 68 -11.79 1.75 -1.09
CA VAL A 68 -13.19 2.15 -0.93
C VAL A 68 -13.83 1.21 0.08
N GLU A 69 -14.11 1.71 1.29
CA GLU A 69 -14.92 0.98 2.25
C GLU A 69 -16.40 1.08 1.78
N GLY A 70 -17.00 -0.03 1.32
CA GLY A 70 -18.48 -0.13 1.22
C GLY A 70 -19.16 -0.44 -0.13
N GLN A 71 -18.55 -1.11 -1.12
CA GLN A 71 -19.32 -1.58 -2.28
C GLN A 71 -19.74 -3.05 -2.18
N GLN A 72 -20.87 -3.30 -1.50
CA GLN A 72 -21.81 -4.33 -1.94
C GLN A 72 -22.70 -3.72 -3.05
N GLN A 73 -22.57 -4.26 -4.26
CA GLN A 73 -23.50 -4.17 -5.40
C GLN A 73 -24.10 -2.80 -5.79
N GLY A 74 -23.69 -2.28 -6.95
CA GLY A 74 -24.46 -1.29 -7.69
C GLY A 74 -23.61 -0.40 -8.58
N PHE A 75 -23.67 -0.63 -9.90
CA PHE A 75 -23.13 0.29 -10.90
C PHE A 75 -23.83 1.64 -10.81
N GLN A 76 -23.09 2.71 -10.49
CA GLN A 76 -23.41 4.09 -10.89
C GLN A 76 -22.11 4.90 -11.00
N ALA A 77 -22.01 5.66 -12.09
CA ALA A 77 -20.86 6.48 -12.44
C ALA A 77 -20.59 7.58 -11.39
N PRO A 78 -19.33 8.01 -11.18
CA PRO A 78 -19.02 8.98 -10.14
C PRO A 78 -19.15 10.40 -10.69
N ASP A 79 -20.30 11.03 -10.44
CA ASP A 79 -20.41 12.49 -10.37
C ASP A 79 -21.01 12.85 -9.01
N SER A 80 -20.15 12.94 -7.99
CA SER A 80 -20.46 13.69 -6.77
C SER A 80 -19.18 14.05 -6.00
N ASN A 81 -19.02 15.36 -5.79
CA ASN A 81 -18.11 15.95 -4.81
C ASN A 81 -18.63 15.65 -3.38
N GLU A 82 -18.60 14.39 -2.96
CA GLU A 82 -18.86 14.03 -1.57
C GLU A 82 -17.56 14.11 -0.75
N GLN A 83 -17.39 15.24 -0.06
CA GLN A 83 -16.61 15.32 1.16
C GLN A 83 -17.31 14.50 2.25
N GLY A 84 -16.87 13.26 2.45
CA GLY A 84 -17.41 12.36 3.48
C GLY A 84 -16.63 11.04 3.59
N SER A 85 -15.74 10.98 4.59
CA SER A 85 -15.15 9.83 5.30
C SER A 85 -14.68 8.54 4.58
N ASP A 86 -13.41 8.19 4.84
CA ASP A 86 -12.81 6.85 4.86
C ASP A 86 -12.28 6.20 3.56
N ALA A 87 -11.99 6.99 2.51
CA ALA A 87 -11.10 6.52 1.45
C ALA A 87 -9.64 6.51 1.93
N ARG A 88 -9.08 5.33 2.22
CA ARG A 88 -7.69 5.20 2.71
C ARG A 88 -6.71 5.28 1.54
N ARG A 89 -5.80 6.24 1.58
CA ARG A 89 -4.71 6.36 0.60
C ARG A 89 -3.73 5.20 0.75
N ILE A 90 -3.46 4.50 -0.33
CA ILE A 90 -2.45 3.46 -0.40
C ILE A 90 -1.09 4.10 -0.70
N PRO A 91 -0.07 3.86 0.15
CA PRO A 91 1.25 4.44 -0.04
C PRO A 91 1.98 3.69 -1.17
N MET A 92 2.17 4.38 -2.30
CA MET A 92 2.62 3.74 -3.56
C MET A 92 4.05 3.23 -3.51
N ARG A 93 4.96 3.97 -2.88
CA ARG A 93 6.35 3.54 -2.69
C ARG A 93 6.38 2.22 -1.91
N GLU A 94 5.70 2.19 -0.77
CA GLU A 94 5.64 1.04 0.12
C GLU A 94 4.97 -0.16 -0.57
N LEU A 95 3.94 0.06 -1.38
CA LEU A 95 3.32 -0.98 -2.22
C LEU A 95 4.33 -1.59 -3.21
N LEU A 96 5.03 -0.75 -3.98
CA LEU A 96 5.98 -1.24 -4.99
C LEU A 96 7.17 -1.95 -4.36
N GLU A 97 7.74 -1.39 -3.29
CA GLU A 97 8.86 -2.00 -2.57
C GLU A 97 8.44 -3.32 -1.89
N SER A 98 7.19 -3.44 -1.41
CA SER A 98 6.66 -4.71 -0.91
C SER A 98 6.58 -5.77 -2.03
N LEU A 99 6.20 -5.39 -3.25
CA LEU A 99 6.22 -6.26 -4.43
C LEU A 99 7.65 -6.62 -4.89
N GLN A 100 8.68 -5.94 -4.38
CA GLN A 100 10.09 -6.31 -4.55
C GLN A 100 10.62 -7.21 -3.43
N GLY A 101 9.82 -7.50 -2.40
CA GLY A 101 10.26 -8.29 -1.24
C GLY A 101 10.79 -7.47 -0.06
N ASN A 102 10.60 -6.15 -0.03
CA ASN A 102 11.08 -5.33 1.08
C ASN A 102 10.15 -5.44 2.31
N GLU A 103 10.64 -6.08 3.37
CA GLU A 103 9.89 -6.26 4.62
C GLU A 103 9.66 -4.95 5.39
N GLU A 104 10.58 -3.98 5.35
CA GLU A 104 10.41 -2.70 6.05
C GLU A 104 9.27 -1.88 5.41
N SER A 105 9.24 -1.83 4.09
CA SER A 105 8.19 -1.19 3.33
C SER A 105 6.84 -1.88 3.55
N LEU A 106 6.86 -3.21 3.69
CA LEU A 106 5.68 -3.99 4.05
C LEU A 106 5.16 -3.63 5.45
N VAL A 107 6.03 -3.42 6.45
CA VAL A 107 5.60 -2.98 7.79
C VAL A 107 4.83 -1.66 7.71
N ARG A 108 5.35 -0.68 6.96
CA ARG A 108 4.67 0.62 6.77
C ARG A 108 3.35 0.44 6.03
N LEU A 109 3.30 -0.38 4.99
CA LEU A 109 2.07 -0.69 4.26
C LEU A 109 1.00 -1.31 5.18
N VAL A 110 1.38 -2.32 5.97
CA VAL A 110 0.50 -2.97 6.94
C VAL A 110 -0.02 -1.97 7.96
N ALA A 111 0.86 -1.10 8.50
CA ALA A 111 0.47 -0.10 9.48
C ALA A 111 -0.57 0.89 8.92
N VAL A 112 -0.28 1.50 7.77
CA VAL A 112 -1.16 2.49 7.12
C VAL A 112 -2.52 1.88 6.79
N LEU A 113 -2.56 0.68 6.19
CA LEU A 113 -3.82 0.03 5.81
C LEU A 113 -4.64 -0.41 7.04
N ASN A 114 -4.02 -0.55 8.21
CA ASN A 114 -4.69 -0.90 9.45
C ASN A 114 -4.92 0.28 10.41
N LYS A 115 -4.67 1.53 10.00
CA LYS A 115 -4.79 2.74 10.86
C LYS A 115 -3.92 2.61 12.13
N ILE A 116 -2.70 2.08 11.97
CA ILE A 116 -1.72 2.02 13.04
C ILE A 116 -0.77 3.18 12.83
N ASP A 117 -0.75 4.10 13.77
CA ASP A 117 0.22 5.19 13.79
C ASP A 117 1.53 4.67 14.38
N LEU A 118 2.58 4.65 13.55
CA LEU A 118 3.91 4.24 13.98
C LEU A 118 4.62 5.37 14.74
N ASP A 119 4.14 6.62 14.62
CA ASP A 119 4.72 7.77 15.30
C ASP A 119 4.20 7.88 16.75
N GLU A 120 3.11 7.19 17.10
CA GLU A 120 2.63 7.03 18.49
C GLU A 120 3.59 6.21 19.39
N LEU A 121 4.61 5.59 18.80
CA LEU A 121 5.62 4.84 19.56
C LEU A 121 6.51 5.80 20.36
N GLN A 122 6.25 5.89 21.66
CA GLN A 122 6.96 6.80 22.54
C GLN A 122 8.44 6.39 22.73
N PRO A 123 9.38 7.36 22.72
CA PRO A 123 10.77 7.09 23.06
C PRO A 123 10.91 6.42 24.42
N GLY A 124 11.65 5.31 24.48
CA GLY A 124 11.95 4.62 25.73
C GLY A 124 10.94 3.55 26.15
N MET A 125 9.93 3.23 25.34
CA MET A 125 9.16 1.98 25.50
C MET A 125 10.11 0.77 25.51
N THR A 126 9.85 -0.19 26.39
CA THR A 126 10.59 -1.47 26.36
C THR A 126 10.04 -2.34 25.24
N THR A 127 10.91 -2.78 24.33
CA THR A 127 10.54 -3.66 23.22
C THR A 127 10.47 -5.12 23.66
N TRP A 128 9.37 -5.77 23.31
CA TRP A 128 9.08 -7.18 23.53
C TRP A 128 8.89 -7.88 22.19
N THR A 129 9.69 -8.93 21.93
CA THR A 129 9.46 -9.79 20.77
C THR A 129 8.27 -10.70 21.04
N GLU A 130 7.58 -11.14 19.98
CA GLU A 130 6.51 -12.13 20.12
C GLU A 130 7.00 -13.41 20.82
N ALA A 131 8.21 -13.87 20.51
CA ALA A 131 8.78 -15.08 21.10
C ALA A 131 8.99 -14.93 22.63
N ASP A 132 9.53 -13.81 23.09
CA ASP A 132 9.73 -13.56 24.51
C ASP A 132 8.40 -13.39 25.24
N LEU A 133 7.43 -12.72 24.59
CA LEU A 133 6.09 -12.56 25.15
C LEU A 133 5.39 -13.91 25.30
N ARG A 134 5.48 -14.81 24.30
CA ARG A 134 4.94 -16.17 24.40
C ARG A 134 5.57 -16.98 25.53
N LYS A 135 6.89 -16.85 25.75
CA LYS A 135 7.57 -17.52 26.88
C LYS A 135 7.11 -16.97 28.23
N ALA A 136 7.03 -15.65 28.36
CA ALA A 136 6.54 -14.99 29.58
C ALA A 136 5.11 -15.45 29.91
N LEU A 137 4.22 -15.46 28.92
CA LEU A 137 2.85 -15.95 29.08
C LEU A 137 2.80 -17.48 29.28
N GLY A 138 3.77 -18.23 28.75
CA GLY A 138 3.90 -19.67 28.94
C GLY A 138 4.38 -20.11 30.33
N GLY A 139 4.70 -19.18 31.23
CA GLY A 139 5.14 -19.47 32.61
C GLY A 139 6.65 -19.45 32.81
N ASP A 140 7.43 -18.85 31.89
CA ASP A 140 8.82 -18.52 32.19
C ASP A 140 8.86 -17.47 33.31
N VAL A 141 9.23 -17.90 34.52
CA VAL A 141 9.21 -17.06 35.73
C VAL A 141 10.06 -15.80 35.59
N THR A 142 11.17 -15.86 34.86
CA THR A 142 12.08 -14.71 34.71
C THR A 142 11.47 -13.67 33.77
N LEU A 143 10.97 -14.13 32.62
CA LEU A 143 10.34 -13.25 31.64
C LEU A 143 8.97 -12.76 32.12
N GLU A 144 8.20 -13.58 32.83
CA GLU A 144 6.93 -13.16 33.44
C GLU A 144 7.18 -12.04 34.46
N LYS A 145 8.14 -12.22 35.38
CA LYS A 145 8.50 -11.16 36.32
C LYS A 145 8.91 -9.88 35.60
N LYS A 146 9.80 -9.97 34.61
CA LYS A 146 10.22 -8.81 33.80
C LYS A 146 9.01 -8.14 33.12
N LEU A 147 8.10 -8.90 32.55
CA LEU A 147 6.89 -8.39 31.89
C LEU A 147 5.99 -7.66 32.88
N THR A 148 5.75 -8.22 34.07
CA THR A 148 4.95 -7.54 35.11
C THR A 148 5.58 -6.23 35.57
N GLU A 149 6.91 -6.18 35.66
CA GLU A 149 7.67 -4.98 36.00
C GLU A 149 7.63 -3.92 34.89
N ASP A 150 7.76 -4.34 33.62
CA ASP A 150 7.69 -3.46 32.45
C ASP A 150 6.27 -2.90 32.21
N LEU A 151 5.24 -3.62 32.66
CA LEU A 151 3.83 -3.17 32.59
C LEU A 151 3.36 -2.45 33.87
N ASN A 152 4.10 -2.60 34.97
CA ASN A 152 3.73 -2.17 36.33
C ASN A 152 2.38 -2.73 36.84
N ILE A 153 2.02 -3.94 36.40
CA ILE A 153 0.78 -4.64 36.79
C ILE A 153 1.00 -6.15 36.65
N GLN A 154 0.33 -6.94 37.48
CA GLN A 154 0.31 -8.40 37.30
C GLN A 154 -0.52 -8.79 36.07
N LEU A 155 -0.26 -9.99 35.55
CA LEU A 155 -0.96 -10.52 34.37
C LEU A 155 -2.46 -10.77 34.58
N ASP A 156 -2.91 -10.85 35.83
CA ASP A 156 -4.33 -10.94 36.23
C ASP A 156 -5.01 -9.56 36.42
N GLY A 157 -4.26 -8.47 36.18
CA GLY A 157 -4.73 -7.10 36.38
C GLY A 157 -4.58 -6.56 37.81
N THR A 158 -3.91 -7.30 38.71
CA THR A 158 -3.65 -6.80 40.05
C THR A 158 -2.52 -5.75 40.03
N PRO A 159 -2.75 -4.52 40.55
CA PRO A 159 -1.73 -3.47 40.58
C PRO A 159 -0.52 -3.87 41.44
N LEU A 160 0.68 -3.43 41.04
CA LEU A 160 1.88 -3.57 41.86
C LEU A 160 1.93 -2.51 42.97
N SER A 161 2.53 -2.87 44.11
CA SER A 161 2.80 -1.97 45.23
C SER A 161 3.96 -1.01 44.96
N GLU A 162 4.99 -1.49 44.25
CA GLU A 162 6.09 -0.68 43.76
C GLU A 162 5.67 0.01 42.45
N ILE A 163 5.91 1.32 42.36
CA ILE A 163 5.46 2.16 41.25
C ILE A 163 6.66 2.50 40.36
N ARG A 164 6.64 1.99 39.13
CA ARG A 164 7.62 2.31 38.09
C ARG A 164 7.01 3.30 37.10
N LEU A 165 7.32 4.58 37.30
CA LEU A 165 6.77 5.67 36.50
C LEU A 165 6.98 5.47 35.00
N LYS A 166 8.16 4.99 34.59
CA LYS A 166 8.46 4.74 33.18
C LYS A 166 7.50 3.72 32.55
N SER A 167 7.24 2.61 33.24
CA SER A 167 6.32 1.56 32.82
C SER A 167 4.87 2.07 32.75
N ILE A 168 4.47 2.89 33.72
CA ILE A 168 3.13 3.48 33.77
C ILE A 168 2.91 4.46 32.61
N LEU A 169 3.87 5.34 32.35
CA LEU A 169 3.70 6.41 31.36
C LEU A 169 3.83 5.88 29.93
N ASN A 170 4.79 4.98 29.68
CA ASN A 170 5.16 4.60 28.32
C ASN A 170 4.57 3.24 27.91
N GLY A 171 4.32 2.31 28.85
CA GLY A 171 3.97 0.93 28.52
C GLY A 171 5.09 0.18 27.78
N ILE A 172 4.71 -0.78 26.95
CA ILE A 172 5.62 -1.61 26.16
C ILE A 172 5.31 -1.53 24.66
N GLN A 173 6.31 -1.86 23.85
CA GLN A 173 6.16 -2.09 22.43
C GLN A 173 6.25 -3.58 22.15
N VAL A 174 5.22 -4.17 21.54
CA VAL A 174 5.20 -5.59 21.15
C VAL A 174 5.46 -5.70 19.66
N ILE A 175 6.51 -6.42 19.26
CA ILE A 175 6.79 -6.73 17.85
C ILE A 175 5.93 -7.94 17.46
N CYS A 176 4.86 -7.69 16.72
CA CYS A 176 3.95 -8.70 16.20
C CYS A 176 4.39 -9.13 14.80
N GLU A 177 4.63 -10.42 14.59
CA GLU A 177 5.05 -10.95 13.29
C GLU A 177 3.83 -11.28 12.45
N VAL A 178 3.51 -10.41 11.48
CA VAL A 178 2.36 -10.55 10.60
C VAL A 178 2.79 -11.18 9.28
N PRO A 179 2.43 -12.44 9.00
CA PRO A 179 2.73 -13.08 7.72
C PRO A 179 1.81 -12.53 6.63
N VAL A 180 2.39 -12.07 5.52
CA VAL A 180 1.66 -11.51 4.37
C VAL A 180 2.06 -12.28 3.11
N LYS A 181 1.07 -12.82 2.41
CA LYS A 181 1.26 -13.46 1.10
C LYS A 181 1.37 -12.43 0.00
N VAL A 182 2.46 -12.50 -0.76
CA VAL A 182 2.75 -11.63 -1.90
C VAL A 182 3.25 -12.47 -3.08
N SER A 183 2.95 -12.05 -4.30
CA SER A 183 3.52 -12.67 -5.50
C SER A 183 4.69 -11.83 -5.97
N ILE A 184 5.91 -12.34 -5.82
CA ILE A 184 7.14 -11.66 -6.27
C ILE A 184 7.62 -12.39 -7.50
N GLU A 185 7.67 -11.69 -8.63
CA GLU A 185 8.04 -12.28 -9.93
C GLU A 185 7.22 -13.54 -10.26
N GLY A 186 5.94 -13.55 -9.86
CA GLY A 186 5.02 -14.64 -10.15
C GLY A 186 5.10 -15.81 -9.17
N THR A 187 6.05 -15.77 -8.23
CA THR A 187 6.21 -16.80 -7.21
C THR A 187 5.49 -16.34 -5.94
N PRO A 188 4.51 -17.11 -5.44
CA PRO A 188 3.90 -16.84 -4.14
C PRO A 188 4.96 -16.98 -3.03
N GLN A 189 5.16 -15.91 -2.27
CA GLN A 189 6.05 -15.85 -1.12
C GLN A 189 5.27 -15.35 0.11
N THR A 190 5.74 -15.71 1.30
CA THR A 190 5.24 -15.17 2.57
C THR A 190 6.34 -14.28 3.15
N LEU A 191 6.07 -12.98 3.21
CA LEU A 191 6.94 -12.03 3.90
C LEU A 191 6.45 -11.81 5.31
N ILE A 192 7.36 -11.53 6.25
CA ILE A 192 7.01 -11.28 7.64
C ILE A 192 7.13 -9.79 7.94
N ALA A 193 5.98 -9.14 8.12
CA ALA A 193 5.95 -7.76 8.60
C ALA A 193 6.11 -7.74 10.13
N LYS A 194 7.27 -7.29 10.61
CA LYS A 194 7.56 -7.09 12.04
C LYS A 194 6.91 -5.80 12.52
N LEU A 195 5.63 -5.87 12.81
CA LEU A 195 4.80 -4.71 13.12
C LEU A 195 4.90 -4.34 14.62
N PRO A 196 5.46 -3.18 14.98
CA PRO A 196 5.46 -2.72 16.35
C PRO A 196 4.07 -2.24 16.78
N LEU A 197 3.55 -2.79 17.87
CA LEU A 197 2.28 -2.41 18.46
C LEU A 197 2.49 -1.90 19.90
N SER A 198 1.98 -0.71 20.21
CA SER A 198 1.96 -0.20 21.58
C SER A 198 0.96 -0.99 22.43
N TYR A 199 1.37 -1.37 23.64
CA TYR A 199 0.48 -1.91 24.65
C TYR A 199 0.74 -1.25 26.01
N GLN A 200 -0.36 -0.78 26.61
CA GLN A 200 -0.36 -0.17 27.92
C GLN A 200 -1.62 -0.65 28.66
N PRO A 201 -1.48 -1.16 29.90
CA PRO A 201 -2.62 -1.60 30.70
C PRO A 201 -3.63 -0.48 30.94
N THR A 202 -4.90 -0.82 31.15
CA THR A 202 -5.98 0.14 31.36
C THR A 202 -5.69 1.08 32.54
N LEU A 203 -5.19 0.55 33.66
CA LEU A 203 -4.80 1.37 34.80
C LEU A 203 -3.76 2.42 34.41
N SER A 204 -2.72 2.01 33.68
CA SER A 204 -1.64 2.90 33.25
C SER A 204 -2.15 3.97 32.26
N LYS A 205 -3.03 3.58 31.33
CA LYS A 205 -3.70 4.52 30.40
C LYS A 205 -4.54 5.57 31.14
N GLU A 206 -5.28 5.17 32.16
CA GLU A 206 -6.09 6.10 32.97
C GLU A 206 -5.20 7.11 33.70
N VAL A 207 -4.08 6.65 34.27
CA VAL A 207 -3.08 7.52 34.91
C VAL A 207 -2.51 8.51 33.89
N SER A 208 -2.07 8.05 32.71
CA SER A 208 -1.55 8.92 31.65
C SER A 208 -2.59 9.94 31.17
N THR A 209 -3.85 9.54 31.00
CA THR A 209 -4.94 10.44 30.58
C THR A 209 -5.20 11.57 31.59
N ILE A 210 -5.06 11.30 32.89
CA ILE A 210 -5.20 12.32 33.94
C ILE A 210 -4.01 13.30 33.90
N ILE A 211 -2.81 12.77 33.65
CA ILE A 211 -1.55 13.50 33.60
C ILE A 211 -1.48 14.43 32.39
N GLU A 212 -1.89 13.97 31.20
CA GLU A 212 -1.86 14.76 29.97
C GLU A 212 -2.72 16.04 30.05
N LYS A 213 -3.71 16.06 30.95
CA LYS A 213 -4.55 17.26 31.20
C LYS A 213 -3.87 18.30 32.09
N LYS A 214 -2.72 17.98 32.70
CA LYS A 214 -1.96 18.87 33.59
C LYS A 214 -0.64 19.26 32.95
N PHE A 215 -0.25 20.51 33.14
CA PHE A 215 1.09 20.98 32.76
C PHE A 215 2.10 20.49 33.81
N GLU A 216 3.06 19.65 33.40
CA GLU A 216 4.18 19.14 34.22
C GLU A 216 3.77 18.56 35.60
N PRO A 217 3.03 17.43 35.65
CA PRO A 217 2.67 16.83 36.93
C PRO A 217 3.89 16.36 37.71
N SER A 218 3.86 16.57 39.02
CA SER A 218 4.89 16.07 39.92
C SER A 218 4.80 14.54 40.09
N THR A 219 5.94 13.89 40.37
CA THR A 219 5.99 12.44 40.66
C THR A 219 5.02 12.01 41.77
N ALA A 220 4.82 12.86 42.77
CA ALA A 220 3.89 12.60 43.87
C ALA A 220 2.44 12.57 43.40
N GLU A 221 2.04 13.45 42.46
CA GLU A 221 0.70 13.45 41.88
C GLU A 221 0.47 12.21 41.01
N ILE A 222 1.44 11.85 40.16
CA ILE A 222 1.36 10.63 39.34
C ILE A 222 1.15 9.39 40.22
N THR A 223 1.96 9.30 41.28
CA THR A 223 1.90 8.23 42.27
C THR A 223 0.55 8.21 43.00
N GLY A 224 0.04 9.38 43.40
CA GLY A 224 -1.27 9.50 44.06
C GLY A 224 -2.41 9.02 43.19
N HIS A 225 -2.43 9.42 41.91
CA HIS A 225 -3.45 8.97 40.95
C HIS A 225 -3.37 7.46 40.68
N TYR A 226 -2.16 6.92 40.53
CA TYR A 226 -1.97 5.47 40.40
C TYR A 226 -2.53 4.73 41.62
N GLN A 227 -2.20 5.17 42.84
CA GLN A 227 -2.67 4.53 44.07
C GLN A 227 -4.19 4.61 44.24
N GLU A 228 -4.80 5.73 43.85
CA GLU A 228 -6.25 5.90 43.90
C GLU A 228 -6.97 4.89 43.00
N ILE A 229 -6.52 4.73 41.75
CA ILE A 229 -7.09 3.76 40.80
C ILE A 229 -6.80 2.33 41.26
N ALA A 230 -5.56 2.05 41.68
CA ALA A 230 -5.18 0.74 42.21
C ALA A 230 -6.04 0.33 43.41
N PHE A 231 -6.39 1.27 44.29
CA PHE A 231 -7.28 1.03 45.43
C PHE A 231 -8.70 0.70 44.98
N LYS A 232 -9.25 1.41 43.99
CA LYS A 232 -10.58 1.12 43.42
C LYS A 232 -10.65 -0.29 42.83
N ILE A 233 -9.61 -0.71 42.09
CA ILE A 233 -9.50 -2.07 41.54
C ILE A 233 -9.42 -3.10 42.67
N THR A 234 -8.57 -2.87 43.67
CA THR A 234 -8.38 -3.81 44.79
C THR A 234 -9.65 -3.97 45.64
N LYS A 235 -10.45 -2.92 45.77
CA LYS A 235 -11.75 -2.95 46.47
C LYS A 235 -12.91 -3.51 45.64
N GLY A 236 -12.69 -3.81 44.35
CA GLY A 236 -13.74 -4.30 43.45
C GLY A 236 -14.69 -3.22 42.95
N ASN A 237 -14.35 -1.94 43.13
CA ASN A 237 -15.13 -0.80 42.63
C ASN A 237 -14.88 -0.52 41.14
N GLN A 238 -13.84 -1.13 40.57
CA GLN A 238 -13.46 -1.05 39.16
C GLN A 238 -12.99 -2.45 38.71
N PRO A 239 -13.39 -2.91 37.50
CA PRO A 239 -13.01 -4.23 37.02
C PRO A 239 -11.50 -4.32 36.78
N LYS A 240 -10.93 -5.50 37.06
CA LYS A 240 -9.55 -5.85 36.67
C LYS A 240 -9.49 -6.12 35.17
N GLU A 241 -8.49 -5.57 34.49
CA GLU A 241 -8.15 -5.99 33.14
C GLU A 241 -7.51 -7.38 33.19
N ASN A 242 -7.92 -8.29 32.30
CA ASN A 242 -7.16 -9.52 32.08
C ASN A 242 -5.99 -9.23 31.13
N VAL A 243 -4.88 -8.74 31.68
CA VAL A 243 -3.67 -8.33 30.95
C VAL A 243 -3.11 -9.48 30.12
N ARG A 244 -3.10 -10.70 30.67
CA ARG A 244 -2.73 -11.93 29.95
C ARG A 244 -3.56 -12.10 28.68
N ALA A 245 -4.88 -12.09 28.79
CA ALA A 245 -5.76 -12.26 27.64
C ALA A 245 -5.61 -11.12 26.62
N ALA A 246 -5.38 -9.88 27.07
CA ALA A 246 -5.15 -8.74 26.19
C ALA A 246 -3.85 -8.92 25.36
N LEU A 247 -2.76 -9.34 26.00
CA LEU A 247 -1.49 -9.63 25.34
C LEU A 247 -1.58 -10.84 24.40
N GLU A 248 -2.24 -11.93 24.83
CA GLU A 248 -2.50 -13.11 23.99
C GLU A 248 -3.31 -12.75 22.75
N SER A 249 -4.34 -11.91 22.89
CA SER A 249 -5.14 -11.39 21.78
C SER A 249 -4.29 -10.57 20.81
N LEU A 250 -3.34 -9.77 21.31
CA LEU A 250 -2.46 -8.93 20.51
C LEU A 250 -1.56 -9.74 19.55
N ILE A 251 -1.08 -10.90 19.99
CA ILE A 251 -0.21 -11.79 19.21
C ILE A 251 -0.95 -13.01 18.63
N SER A 252 -2.28 -13.02 18.70
CA SER A 252 -3.09 -14.13 18.22
C SER A 252 -3.06 -14.27 16.70
N GLU A 253 -3.19 -15.50 16.19
CA GLU A 253 -3.26 -15.77 14.75
C GLU A 253 -4.48 -15.10 14.10
N SER A 254 -5.59 -14.96 14.84
CA SER A 254 -6.76 -14.21 14.38
C SER A 254 -6.46 -12.72 14.19
N LYS A 255 -5.67 -12.11 15.09
CA LYS A 255 -5.27 -10.71 14.96
C LYS A 255 -4.33 -10.53 13.77
N LYS A 256 -3.33 -11.41 13.63
CA LYS A 256 -2.36 -11.39 12.52
C LYS A 256 -3.03 -11.55 11.16
N SER A 257 -3.89 -12.55 11.01
CA SER A 257 -4.66 -12.74 9.77
C SER A 257 -5.57 -11.56 9.46
N GLY A 258 -6.17 -10.93 10.49
CA GLY A 258 -6.91 -9.68 10.35
C GLY A 258 -6.06 -8.53 9.82
N LEU A 259 -4.83 -8.37 10.34
CA LEU A 259 -3.88 -7.34 9.92
C LEU A 259 -3.32 -7.59 8.50
N ALA A 260 -3.11 -8.85 8.12
CA ALA A 260 -2.58 -9.22 6.81
C ALA A 260 -3.61 -9.07 5.68
N ARG A 261 -4.90 -9.27 5.96
CA ARG A 261 -5.96 -9.38 4.93
C ARG A 261 -5.98 -8.21 3.94
N ARG A 262 -5.95 -6.96 4.43
CA ARG A 262 -6.01 -5.77 3.56
C ARG A 262 -4.73 -5.62 2.72
N PRO A 263 -3.53 -5.65 3.30
CA PRO A 263 -2.28 -5.70 2.53
C PRO A 263 -2.26 -6.79 1.46
N GLU A 264 -2.67 -8.01 1.78
CA GLU A 264 -2.71 -9.12 0.82
C GLU A 264 -3.65 -8.82 -0.35
N GLN A 265 -4.85 -8.28 -0.09
CA GLN A 265 -5.79 -7.90 -1.14
C GLN A 265 -5.22 -6.83 -2.09
N VAL A 266 -4.53 -5.82 -1.54
CA VAL A 266 -3.90 -4.76 -2.34
C VAL A 266 -2.77 -5.33 -3.19
N LEU A 267 -1.89 -6.13 -2.57
CA LEU A 267 -0.72 -6.73 -3.24
C LEU A 267 -1.14 -7.73 -4.34
N GLN A 268 -2.19 -8.52 -4.10
CA GLN A 268 -2.75 -9.43 -5.11
C GLN A 268 -3.48 -8.68 -6.24
N GLY A 269 -4.06 -7.52 -5.93
CA GLY A 269 -4.74 -6.67 -6.90
C GLY A 269 -3.81 -5.84 -7.79
N ALA A 270 -2.51 -5.78 -7.47
CA ALA A 270 -1.53 -5.00 -8.19
C ALA A 270 -0.70 -5.90 -9.13
N VAL A 271 -0.79 -5.64 -10.44
CA VAL A 271 -0.03 -6.37 -11.46
C VAL A 271 0.94 -5.41 -12.15
N VAL A 272 2.24 -5.69 -12.03
CA VAL A 272 3.27 -4.89 -12.71
C VAL A 272 3.37 -5.33 -14.17
N LEU A 273 3.05 -4.42 -15.09
CA LEU A 273 3.03 -4.69 -16.52
C LEU A 273 4.32 -4.26 -17.22
N VAL A 274 4.86 -3.12 -16.80
CA VAL A 274 6.07 -2.52 -17.38
C VAL A 274 6.91 -2.00 -16.23
N ASN A 275 8.22 -2.20 -16.31
CA ASN A 275 9.18 -1.57 -15.41
C ASN A 275 10.20 -0.74 -16.20
N LYS A 276 11.18 -0.15 -15.51
CA LYS A 276 12.23 0.69 -16.10
C LYS A 276 12.90 0.06 -17.31
N SER A 277 13.23 -1.24 -17.32
CA SER A 277 13.95 -1.86 -18.46
C SER A 277 13.13 -1.87 -19.75
N MET A 278 11.81 -1.70 -19.64
CA MET A 278 10.85 -1.76 -20.74
C MET A 278 10.43 -0.39 -21.28
N VAL A 279 10.97 0.70 -20.71
CA VAL A 279 10.78 2.07 -21.20
C VAL A 279 12.08 2.52 -21.88
N GLU A 280 12.02 3.01 -23.11
CA GLU A 280 13.17 3.49 -23.89
C GLU A 280 13.49 4.96 -23.59
N SER A 281 12.46 5.81 -23.59
CA SER A 281 12.58 7.24 -23.34
C SER A 281 11.24 7.85 -22.94
N ALA A 282 11.28 9.05 -22.37
CA ALA A 282 10.11 9.86 -22.12
C ALA A 282 10.28 11.25 -22.74
N THR A 283 9.23 11.79 -23.34
CA THR A 283 9.16 13.20 -23.77
C THR A 283 7.89 13.84 -23.24
N THR A 284 7.83 15.17 -23.27
CA THR A 284 6.65 15.93 -22.87
C THR A 284 6.22 16.87 -23.98
N SER A 285 4.92 17.02 -24.16
CA SER A 285 4.32 18.07 -24.99
C SER A 285 3.32 18.88 -24.16
N GLN A 286 3.14 20.15 -24.53
CA GLN A 286 2.23 21.07 -23.86
C GLN A 286 1.16 21.53 -24.84
N ARG A 287 -0.09 21.50 -24.41
CA ARG A 287 -1.22 22.14 -25.08
C ARG A 287 -2.02 22.98 -24.08
N LYS A 288 -3.00 23.75 -24.57
CA LYS A 288 -3.96 24.46 -23.71
C LYS A 288 -5.28 23.70 -23.68
N ASP A 289 -5.90 23.62 -22.51
CA ASP A 289 -7.28 23.13 -22.39
C ASP A 289 -8.29 24.15 -22.93
N GLU A 290 -9.57 23.79 -22.99
CA GLU A 290 -10.65 24.67 -23.48
C GLU A 290 -10.76 26.00 -22.71
N LYS A 291 -10.24 26.05 -21.47
CA LYS A 291 -10.22 27.22 -20.60
C LYS A 291 -8.89 27.99 -20.69
N GLY A 292 -8.00 27.60 -21.59
CA GLY A 292 -6.69 28.25 -21.79
C GLY A 292 -5.60 27.84 -20.80
N ASN A 293 -5.88 26.90 -19.88
CA ASN A 293 -4.90 26.43 -18.90
C ASN A 293 -3.91 25.46 -19.56
N PRO A 294 -2.62 25.47 -19.14
CA PRO A 294 -1.66 24.51 -19.64
C PRO A 294 -2.03 23.09 -19.19
N ILE A 295 -2.01 22.17 -20.15
CA ILE A 295 -2.08 20.74 -19.90
C ILE A 295 -0.92 20.06 -20.63
N TYR A 296 -0.34 19.07 -19.97
CA TYR A 296 0.86 18.38 -20.39
C TYR A 296 0.50 16.95 -20.80
N THR A 297 1.21 16.44 -21.81
CA THR A 297 1.17 15.04 -22.20
C THR A 297 2.56 14.46 -22.08
N VAL A 298 2.70 13.36 -21.33
CA VAL A 298 3.94 12.59 -21.29
C VAL A 298 3.84 11.47 -22.30
N HIS A 299 4.79 11.42 -23.23
CA HIS A 299 4.93 10.35 -24.21
C HIS A 299 5.99 9.38 -23.71
N LEU A 300 5.60 8.15 -23.39
CA LEU A 300 6.51 7.09 -22.97
C LEU A 300 6.76 6.15 -24.15
N ASN A 301 7.99 6.10 -24.63
CA ASN A 301 8.40 5.14 -25.65
C ASN A 301 8.77 3.82 -24.98
N MET A 302 8.18 2.73 -25.43
CA MET A 302 8.32 1.39 -24.89
C MET A 302 9.25 0.54 -25.76
N THR A 303 9.96 -0.38 -25.12
CA THR A 303 10.63 -1.48 -25.82
C THR A 303 9.59 -2.40 -26.45
N GLU A 304 10.04 -3.32 -27.32
CA GLU A 304 9.15 -4.31 -27.91
C GLU A 304 8.50 -5.23 -26.86
N ASP A 305 9.22 -5.56 -25.77
CA ASP A 305 8.67 -6.37 -24.67
C ASP A 305 7.62 -5.59 -23.88
N GLY A 306 7.90 -4.33 -23.53
CA GLY A 306 6.93 -3.44 -22.87
C GLY A 306 5.67 -3.24 -23.69
N ARG A 307 5.82 -3.02 -25.00
CA ARG A 307 4.71 -2.92 -25.96
C ARG A 307 3.85 -4.19 -25.95
N LYS A 308 4.47 -5.37 -26.09
CA LYS A 308 3.73 -6.65 -26.14
C LYS A 308 2.98 -6.94 -24.84
N ARG A 309 3.56 -6.60 -23.68
CA ARG A 309 2.91 -6.74 -22.36
C ARG A 309 1.68 -5.84 -22.24
N LEU A 310 1.81 -4.56 -22.59
CA LEU A 310 0.68 -3.62 -22.58
C LEU A 310 -0.40 -4.03 -23.58
N TRP A 311 -0.02 -4.47 -24.78
CA TRP A 311 -0.97 -4.91 -25.79
C TRP A 311 -1.74 -6.15 -25.35
N LYS A 312 -1.05 -7.17 -24.82
CA LYS A 312 -1.70 -8.38 -24.29
C LYS A 312 -2.65 -8.05 -23.12
N TYR A 313 -2.23 -7.18 -22.22
CA TYR A 313 -3.06 -6.80 -21.06
C TYR A 313 -4.30 -6.00 -21.47
N SER A 314 -4.12 -4.91 -22.23
CA SER A 314 -5.21 -4.01 -22.63
C SER A 314 -6.29 -4.67 -23.48
N ARG A 315 -5.93 -5.71 -24.25
CA ARG A 315 -6.88 -6.52 -25.00
C ARG A 315 -7.79 -7.37 -24.11
N ASN A 316 -7.25 -7.92 -23.02
CA ASN A 316 -7.98 -8.82 -22.12
C ASN A 316 -8.72 -8.06 -21.00
N GLN A 317 -8.29 -6.85 -20.69
CA GLN A 317 -8.74 -6.09 -19.51
C GLN A 317 -9.05 -4.64 -19.91
N GLN A 318 -10.08 -4.46 -20.74
CA GLN A 318 -10.62 -3.14 -21.06
C GLN A 318 -11.34 -2.55 -19.85
N GLY A 319 -11.22 -1.24 -19.64
CA GLY A 319 -11.86 -0.53 -18.54
C GLY A 319 -11.06 -0.52 -17.23
N SER A 320 -9.97 -1.28 -17.13
CA SER A 320 -9.04 -1.19 -15.99
C SER A 320 -8.22 0.10 -16.04
N ASN A 321 -7.77 0.57 -14.88
CA ASN A 321 -6.86 1.70 -14.80
C ASN A 321 -5.40 1.23 -14.73
N LEU A 322 -4.52 1.97 -15.38
CA LEU A 322 -3.07 1.80 -15.31
C LEU A 322 -2.49 2.91 -14.47
N LEU A 323 -1.91 2.57 -13.33
CA LEU A 323 -1.19 3.53 -12.51
C LEU A 323 0.26 3.65 -13.02
N VAL A 324 0.66 4.86 -13.39
CA VAL A 324 2.03 5.15 -13.79
C VAL A 324 2.77 5.74 -12.61
N VAL A 325 3.84 5.06 -12.18
CA VAL A 325 4.61 5.42 -10.99
C VAL A 325 6.06 5.69 -11.38
N VAL A 326 6.60 6.80 -10.90
CA VAL A 326 8.01 7.18 -11.05
C VAL A 326 8.55 7.54 -9.67
N ASN A 327 9.63 6.88 -9.23
CA ASN A 327 10.24 6.99 -7.90
C ASN A 327 9.21 6.88 -6.76
N GLY A 328 8.28 5.93 -6.86
CA GLY A 328 7.23 5.71 -5.86
C GLY A 328 6.10 6.76 -5.87
N ILE A 329 6.12 7.73 -6.79
CA ILE A 329 5.08 8.75 -6.96
C ILE A 329 4.20 8.40 -8.15
N ALA A 330 2.90 8.25 -7.93
CA ALA A 330 1.94 8.03 -8.99
C ALA A 330 1.64 9.33 -9.75
N ILE A 331 2.11 9.40 -11.01
CA ILE A 331 2.03 10.61 -11.84
C ILE A 331 0.76 10.65 -12.70
N ALA A 332 0.20 9.48 -13.02
CA ALA A 332 -0.98 9.36 -13.86
C ALA A 332 -1.73 8.05 -13.57
N ALA A 333 -3.02 8.03 -13.92
CA ALA A 333 -3.85 6.83 -13.83
C ALA A 333 -4.82 6.70 -15.02
N PRO A 334 -4.33 6.61 -16.27
CA PRO A 334 -5.21 6.47 -17.43
C PRO A 334 -6.06 5.20 -17.35
N LYS A 335 -7.31 5.33 -17.80
CA LYS A 335 -8.21 4.20 -18.03
C LYS A 335 -7.92 3.59 -19.39
N ILE A 336 -7.79 2.27 -19.47
CA ILE A 336 -7.67 1.55 -20.74
C ILE A 336 -9.04 1.56 -21.41
N THR A 337 -9.18 2.35 -22.47
CA THR A 337 -10.41 2.41 -23.28
C THR A 337 -10.31 1.62 -24.58
N THR A 338 -9.08 1.41 -25.07
CA THR A 338 -8.78 0.71 -26.33
C THR A 338 -7.53 -0.15 -26.17
N GLU A 339 -7.27 -1.00 -27.17
CA GLU A 339 -6.03 -1.79 -27.21
C GLU A 339 -4.79 -0.90 -27.34
N LEU A 340 -3.80 -1.14 -26.48
CA LEU A 340 -2.52 -0.42 -26.45
C LEU A 340 -1.47 -1.20 -27.26
N ALA A 341 -1.65 -1.22 -28.60
CA ALA A 341 -0.74 -1.95 -29.50
C ALA A 341 0.54 -1.18 -29.87
N GLY A 342 0.52 0.14 -29.70
CA GLY A 342 1.59 1.05 -30.10
C GLY A 342 2.82 1.01 -29.18
N ARG A 343 3.98 1.37 -29.72
CA ARG A 343 5.23 1.54 -28.95
C ARG A 343 5.24 2.78 -28.07
N GLN A 344 4.32 3.70 -28.26
CA GLN A 344 4.23 4.92 -27.49
C GLN A 344 2.95 4.89 -26.64
N LEU A 345 3.10 5.17 -25.34
CA LEU A 345 1.99 5.39 -24.41
C LEU A 345 1.91 6.87 -24.09
N ASP A 346 0.75 7.46 -24.36
CA ASP A 346 0.49 8.88 -24.10
C ASP A 346 -0.30 9.04 -22.80
N LEU A 347 0.26 9.78 -21.86
CA LEU A 347 -0.37 10.16 -20.60
C LEU A 347 -0.86 11.60 -20.72
N THR A 348 -2.12 11.78 -21.09
CA THR A 348 -2.70 13.08 -21.39
C THR A 348 -3.27 13.78 -20.16
N ASP A 349 -3.56 15.07 -20.31
CA ASP A 349 -4.33 15.90 -19.37
C ASP A 349 -3.69 16.05 -17.98
N LEU A 350 -2.37 15.97 -17.91
CA LEU A 350 -1.60 16.24 -16.70
C LEU A 350 -1.52 17.75 -16.48
N ARG A 351 -1.83 18.22 -15.27
CA ARG A 351 -1.86 19.66 -14.95
C ARG A 351 -0.62 20.15 -14.19
N GLU A 352 0.08 19.25 -13.50
CA GLU A 352 1.22 19.61 -12.66
C GLU A 352 2.53 19.58 -13.44
N LYS A 353 2.97 20.76 -13.91
CA LYS A 353 4.18 20.91 -14.74
C LYS A 353 5.42 20.29 -14.09
N ARG A 354 5.66 20.62 -12.81
CA ARG A 354 6.87 20.20 -12.10
C ARG A 354 6.95 18.68 -11.99
N LEU A 355 5.84 18.05 -11.62
CA LEU A 355 5.74 16.59 -11.53
C LEU A 355 6.03 15.91 -12.87
N VAL A 356 5.50 16.46 -13.96
CA VAL A 356 5.73 15.96 -15.32
C VAL A 356 7.19 16.10 -15.75
N GLU A 357 7.79 17.28 -15.56
CA GLU A 357 9.18 17.53 -15.92
C GLU A 357 10.14 16.66 -15.10
N ASP A 358 9.90 16.54 -13.78
CA ASP A 358 10.71 15.71 -12.88
C ASP A 358 10.61 14.22 -13.24
N ALA A 359 9.41 13.74 -13.61
CA ALA A 359 9.21 12.36 -14.06
C ALA A 359 9.92 12.06 -15.39
N VAL A 360 9.76 12.91 -16.40
CA VAL A 360 10.43 12.77 -17.70
C VAL A 360 11.96 12.80 -17.55
N LYS A 361 12.47 13.75 -16.75
CA LYS A 361 13.89 13.85 -16.44
C LYS A 361 14.41 12.57 -15.79
N THR A 362 13.72 12.11 -14.75
CA THR A 362 14.06 10.89 -14.01
C THR A 362 14.12 9.67 -14.94
N ILE A 363 13.09 9.45 -15.75
CA ILE A 363 13.04 8.31 -16.70
C ILE A 363 14.25 8.34 -17.64
N ASN A 364 14.61 9.51 -18.17
CA ASN A 364 15.72 9.65 -19.11
C ASN A 364 17.10 9.57 -18.43
N GLU A 365 17.24 10.02 -17.18
CA GLU A 365 18.47 9.90 -16.41
C GLU A 365 18.76 8.44 -16.05
N LEU A 366 17.74 7.70 -15.61
CA LEU A 366 17.81 6.27 -15.30
C LEU A 366 18.22 5.41 -16.52
N LYS A 367 18.09 5.94 -17.75
CA LYS A 367 18.52 5.31 -19.00
C LYS A 367 19.97 5.60 -19.37
N LYS A 368 20.58 6.64 -18.81
CA LYS A 368 21.99 7.00 -19.04
C LYS A 368 22.94 6.30 -18.07
N THR A 369 22.44 5.83 -16.94
CA THR A 369 23.23 5.21 -15.86
C THR A 369 23.34 3.67 -16.00
N ASN A 370 22.64 3.08 -16.97
CA ASN A 370 22.78 1.70 -17.42
C ASN A 370 23.44 1.68 -18.80
#